data_AF-A0A2R6C7J1-F1
#
_entry.id   AF-A0A2R6C7J1-F1
#
_cell.length_a   1.000
_cell.length_b   1.000
_cell.length_c   1.000
_cell.angle_alpha   90.00
_cell.angle_beta   90.00
_cell.angle_gamma   90.00
#
_symmetry.space_group_name_H-M   'P 1'
#
loop_
_entity.id
_entity.type
_entity.pdbx_description
1 polymer ?
#
loop_
_entity_poly.entity_id
_entity_poly.type
_entity_poly.pdbx_seq_one_letter_code
_entity_poly.pdbx_strand_id
1 'polypeptide(L)'
;MGNDLTKYCTKCGAANTDDARFCSACGNPLTLTSQQGGSWGGQSQGQAPSQPQPAQPTQYQPPPQAYQQSRAERALNIFTKNLGLILPVLILFIADLIVGAIVGAIVLITVLHGVLTAGSVVYTPLFFGGALAFVFGPVFWLLTGVFLSIVVVEARNAASAQGYSLSQAWGEVRSRLSDVIIMAVVLGVVNTLLGLLPFIGWLLESLFFAYIVVAETLMFTQNSSAPTALSRAVEWVRSMANSDALTLVVLIVASILSEIPILNFFTIPYAALITLVYLFDNGVQRFTPSTTPITQPTPPPPPTM
;
A
#
# COMPACT_ATOMS: atom_id res chain seq x y z
N MET A 1 -18.52 14.46 -42.19
CA MET A 1 -17.66 14.69 -41.02
C MET A 1 -18.60 14.85 -39.84
N GLY A 2 -18.85 13.77 -39.10
CA GLY A 2 -19.82 13.78 -38.00
C GLY A 2 -19.22 14.49 -36.79
N ASN A 3 -19.98 15.39 -36.18
CA ASN A 3 -19.62 16.01 -34.91
C ASN A 3 -19.85 14.96 -33.81
N ASP A 4 -18.78 14.30 -33.34
CA ASP A 4 -18.84 13.50 -32.10
C ASP A 4 -19.03 14.46 -30.92
N LEU A 5 -20.29 14.63 -30.51
CA LEU A 5 -20.64 15.34 -29.29
C LEU A 5 -20.00 14.61 -28.11
N THR A 6 -19.06 15.28 -27.47
CA THR A 6 -18.32 14.73 -26.33
C THR A 6 -19.06 15.10 -25.05
N LYS A 7 -19.40 14.11 -24.21
CA LYS A 7 -20.00 14.37 -22.89
C LYS A 7 -18.96 14.24 -21.79
N TYR A 8 -19.05 15.11 -20.79
CA TYR A 8 -18.09 15.16 -19.68
C TYR A 8 -18.66 14.49 -18.43
N CYS A 9 -17.83 13.69 -17.76
CA CYS A 9 -18.22 13.06 -16.50
C CYS A 9 -18.34 14.11 -15.39
N THR A 10 -19.49 14.18 -14.74
CA THR A 10 -19.74 15.10 -13.61
C THR A 10 -18.93 14.77 -12.36
N LYS A 11 -18.35 13.56 -12.27
CA LYS A 11 -17.57 13.11 -11.11
C LYS A 11 -16.07 13.35 -11.26
N CYS A 12 -15.51 13.15 -12.46
CA CYS A 12 -14.06 13.24 -12.68
C CYS A 12 -13.64 14.18 -13.82
N GLY A 13 -14.59 14.75 -14.56
CA GLY A 13 -14.32 15.68 -15.67
C GLY A 13 -13.82 15.03 -16.96
N ALA A 14 -13.68 13.70 -17.02
CA ALA A 14 -13.21 13.03 -18.23
C ALA A 14 -14.21 13.17 -19.40
N ALA A 15 -13.67 13.36 -20.60
CA ALA A 15 -14.39 13.33 -21.87
C ALA A 15 -14.76 11.88 -22.23
N ASN A 16 -16.00 11.66 -22.68
CA ASN A 16 -16.50 10.36 -23.11
C ASN A 16 -17.28 10.50 -24.41
N THR A 17 -17.36 9.41 -25.17
CA THR A 17 -18.21 9.32 -26.36
C THR A 17 -19.69 9.44 -25.98
N ASP A 18 -20.53 9.93 -26.89
CA ASP A 18 -21.94 10.20 -26.59
C ASP A 18 -22.73 8.92 -26.25
N ASP A 19 -22.33 7.78 -26.80
CA ASP A 19 -22.91 6.47 -26.55
C ASP A 19 -22.43 5.82 -25.23
N ALA A 20 -21.42 6.39 -24.56
CA ALA A 20 -20.86 5.84 -23.33
C ALA A 20 -21.90 5.87 -22.18
N ARG A 21 -22.32 4.70 -21.69
CA ARG A 21 -23.22 4.62 -20.53
C ARG A 21 -22.50 4.86 -19.19
N PHE A 22 -21.20 4.60 -19.17
CA PHE A 22 -20.33 4.75 -18.01
C PHE A 22 -19.07 5.51 -18.41
N CYS A 23 -18.49 6.25 -17.47
CA CYS A 23 -17.25 6.96 -17.70
C CYS A 23 -16.08 6.00 -17.89
N SER A 24 -15.33 6.12 -18.98
CA SER A 24 -14.16 5.29 -19.29
C SER A 24 -13.03 5.46 -18.27
N ALA A 25 -12.96 6.62 -17.60
CA ALA A 25 -11.91 6.92 -16.62
C ALA A 25 -12.24 6.47 -15.19
N CYS A 26 -13.51 6.54 -14.76
CA CYS A 26 -13.88 6.30 -13.35
C CYS A 26 -15.07 5.36 -13.13
N GLY A 27 -15.70 4.86 -14.19
CA GLY A 27 -16.81 3.90 -14.12
C GLY A 27 -18.17 4.48 -13.68
N ASN A 28 -18.25 5.79 -13.37
CA ASN A 28 -19.51 6.40 -12.92
C ASN A 28 -20.53 6.48 -14.08
N PRO A 29 -21.84 6.23 -13.84
CA PRO A 29 -22.85 6.31 -14.89
C PRO A 29 -23.00 7.74 -15.42
N LEU A 30 -23.12 7.88 -16.73
CA LEU A 30 -23.33 9.16 -17.40
C LEU A 30 -24.83 9.34 -17.66
N THR A 31 -25.53 10.10 -16.82
CA THR A 31 -26.95 10.40 -17.00
C THR A 31 -27.17 11.22 -18.26
N LEU A 32 -27.95 10.68 -19.21
CA LEU A 32 -28.42 11.37 -20.40
C LEU A 32 -29.46 12.43 -19.99
N THR A 33 -29.00 13.62 -19.64
CA THR A 33 -29.91 14.77 -19.56
C THR A 33 -30.12 15.26 -20.99
N SER A 34 -31.12 14.73 -21.69
CA SER A 34 -31.66 15.40 -22.87
C SER A 34 -32.26 16.73 -22.39
N GLN A 35 -31.47 17.80 -22.49
CA GLN A 35 -31.93 19.15 -22.19
C GLN A 35 -33.06 19.51 -23.16
N GLN A 36 -34.25 19.54 -22.57
CA GLN A 36 -35.51 19.93 -23.14
C GLN A 36 -35.46 21.42 -23.53
N GLY A 37 -35.41 21.69 -24.84
CA GLY A 37 -35.51 23.03 -25.41
C GLY A 37 -36.71 23.12 -26.35
N GLY A 38 -37.66 24.00 -26.02
CA GLY A 38 -38.37 24.80 -27.01
C GLY A 38 -39.70 24.29 -27.59
N SER A 39 -40.73 25.09 -27.29
CA SER A 39 -41.78 25.57 -28.22
C SER A 39 -43.04 24.72 -28.46
N TRP A 40 -44.13 25.29 -27.96
CA TRP A 40 -45.53 24.99 -28.26
C TRP A 40 -45.94 25.42 -29.68
N GLY A 41 -46.87 24.68 -30.27
CA GLY A 41 -47.83 25.20 -31.27
C GLY A 41 -47.87 24.45 -32.60
N GLY A 42 -48.80 23.49 -32.75
CA GLY A 42 -49.13 22.86 -34.03
C GLY A 42 -50.18 21.77 -33.91
N GLN A 43 -51.46 22.14 -34.02
CA GLN A 43 -52.60 21.22 -34.08
C GLN A 43 -52.69 20.55 -35.46
N SER A 44 -52.91 19.23 -35.47
CA SER A 44 -53.76 18.57 -36.46
C SER A 44 -54.38 17.29 -35.89
N GLN A 45 -55.67 17.14 -36.16
CA GLN A 45 -56.57 16.07 -35.73
C GLN A 45 -56.31 14.78 -36.50
N GLY A 46 -56.52 13.62 -35.86
CA GLY A 46 -56.71 12.37 -36.59
C GLY A 46 -56.59 11.09 -35.76
N GLN A 47 -57.73 10.45 -35.53
CA GLN A 47 -57.92 9.01 -35.33
C GLN A 47 -57.53 8.37 -33.98
N ALA A 48 -58.57 7.84 -33.31
CA ALA A 48 -58.46 6.88 -32.23
C ALA A 48 -58.10 5.49 -32.77
N PRO A 49 -57.18 4.78 -32.10
CA PRO A 49 -57.40 3.36 -31.85
C PRO A 49 -57.08 2.95 -30.40
N SER A 50 -57.98 2.13 -29.84
CA SER A 50 -57.78 1.13 -28.77
C SER A 50 -56.93 1.52 -27.56
N GLN A 51 -57.60 1.73 -26.41
CA GLN A 51 -56.99 1.80 -25.09
C GLN A 51 -56.10 0.57 -24.81
N PRO A 52 -54.79 0.75 -24.57
CA PRO A 52 -53.98 -0.24 -23.91
C PRO A 52 -54.36 -0.28 -22.43
N GLN A 53 -54.59 -1.50 -21.94
CA GLN A 53 -54.77 -1.85 -20.54
C GLN A 53 -53.77 -1.10 -19.63
N PRO A 54 -54.17 -0.61 -18.44
CA PRO A 54 -53.23 -0.01 -17.50
C PRO A 54 -52.14 -1.02 -17.18
N ALA A 55 -50.91 -0.71 -17.61
CA ALA A 55 -49.74 -1.49 -17.23
C ALA A 55 -49.66 -1.50 -15.70
N GLN A 56 -49.75 -2.70 -15.12
CA GLN A 56 -49.45 -2.87 -13.71
C GLN A 56 -48.07 -2.29 -13.42
N PRO A 57 -47.88 -1.56 -12.30
CA PRO A 57 -46.57 -1.03 -11.95
C PRO A 57 -45.63 -2.21 -11.76
N THR A 58 -44.70 -2.38 -12.70
CA THR A 58 -43.59 -3.30 -12.59
C THR A 58 -42.85 -2.93 -11.32
N GLN A 59 -43.00 -3.74 -10.27
CA GLN A 59 -42.20 -3.62 -9.06
C GLN A 59 -40.74 -3.69 -9.50
N TYR A 60 -40.05 -2.56 -9.40
CA TYR A 60 -38.62 -2.48 -9.65
C TYR A 60 -37.94 -3.35 -8.60
N GLN A 61 -37.65 -4.58 -8.98
CA GLN A 61 -36.86 -5.50 -8.18
C GLN A 61 -35.42 -5.03 -8.33
N PRO A 62 -34.79 -4.45 -7.28
CA PRO A 62 -33.42 -4.00 -7.39
C PRO A 62 -32.56 -5.18 -7.85
N PRO A 63 -31.64 -4.98 -8.81
CA PRO A 63 -30.78 -6.05 -9.29
C PRO A 63 -30.09 -6.72 -8.09
N PRO A 64 -29.94 -8.06 -8.10
CA PRO A 64 -29.32 -8.78 -6.99
C PRO A 64 -27.98 -8.12 -6.69
N GLN A 65 -27.80 -7.67 -5.44
CA GLN A 65 -26.58 -7.00 -5.01
C GLN A 65 -25.40 -7.89 -5.36
N ALA A 66 -24.62 -7.48 -6.36
CA ALA A 66 -23.37 -8.14 -6.70
C ALA A 66 -22.54 -8.16 -5.41
N TYR A 67 -22.21 -9.35 -4.91
CA TYR A 67 -21.45 -9.56 -3.69
C TYR A 67 -20.25 -8.61 -3.69
N GLN A 68 -20.32 -7.54 -2.91
CA GLN A 68 -19.21 -6.59 -2.77
C GLN A 68 -18.14 -7.32 -1.97
N GLN A 69 -17.18 -7.90 -2.69
CA GLN A 69 -15.99 -8.52 -2.11
C GLN A 69 -15.37 -7.56 -1.10
N SER A 70 -15.16 -8.02 0.13
CA SER A 70 -14.58 -7.20 1.19
C SER A 70 -13.15 -6.79 0.81
N ARG A 71 -12.67 -5.69 1.40
CA ARG A 71 -11.30 -5.21 1.18
C ARG A 71 -10.26 -6.27 1.54
N ALA A 72 -10.51 -7.01 2.62
CA ALA A 72 -9.66 -8.11 3.06
C ALA A 72 -9.60 -9.25 2.01
N GLU A 73 -10.75 -9.64 1.45
CA GLU A 73 -10.78 -10.65 0.38
C GLU A 73 -10.13 -10.14 -0.91
N ARG A 74 -10.29 -8.85 -1.23
CA ARG A 74 -9.63 -8.25 -2.40
C ARG A 74 -8.11 -8.21 -2.20
N ALA A 75 -7.61 -7.79 -1.04
CA ALA A 75 -6.20 -7.78 -0.71
C ALA A 75 -5.60 -9.20 -0.77
N LEU A 76 -6.32 -10.20 -0.23
CA LEU A 76 -5.91 -11.59 -0.30
C LEU A 76 -5.87 -12.13 -1.74
N ASN A 77 -6.86 -11.78 -2.57
CA ASN A 77 -6.90 -12.15 -3.99
C ASN A 77 -5.75 -11.53 -4.79
N ILE A 78 -5.38 -10.27 -4.48
CA ILE A 78 -4.20 -9.64 -5.09
C ILE A 78 -2.94 -10.37 -4.63
N PHE A 79 -2.81 -10.67 -3.34
CA PHE A 79 -1.66 -11.39 -2.80
C PHE A 79 -1.47 -12.77 -3.42
N THR A 80 -2.52 -13.60 -3.48
CA THR A 80 -2.44 -14.97 -4.03
C THR A 80 -2.15 -15.01 -5.52
N LYS A 81 -2.56 -13.98 -6.27
CA LYS A 81 -2.19 -13.82 -7.69
C LYS A 81 -0.77 -13.32 -7.88
N ASN A 82 -0.16 -12.73 -6.85
CA ASN A 82 1.14 -12.07 -6.89
C ASN A 82 2.06 -12.61 -5.80
N LEU A 83 2.27 -13.93 -5.77
CA LEU A 83 3.15 -14.59 -4.79
C LEU A 83 4.61 -14.10 -4.84
N GLY A 84 5.01 -13.39 -5.91
CA GLY A 84 6.30 -12.70 -5.99
C GLY A 84 6.51 -11.66 -4.90
N LEU A 85 5.43 -11.12 -4.30
CA LEU A 85 5.50 -10.20 -3.15
C LEU A 85 6.16 -10.81 -1.91
N ILE A 86 6.30 -12.13 -1.85
CA ILE A 86 7.00 -12.84 -0.77
C ILE A 86 8.52 -12.66 -0.91
N LEU A 87 9.03 -12.42 -2.12
CA LEU A 87 10.46 -12.44 -2.42
C LEU A 87 11.29 -11.44 -1.59
N PRO A 88 10.91 -10.14 -1.46
CA PRO A 88 11.66 -9.22 -0.62
C PRO A 88 11.70 -9.68 0.85
N VAL A 89 10.58 -10.19 1.36
CA VAL A 89 10.50 -10.68 2.74
C VAL A 89 11.33 -11.95 2.95
N LEU A 90 11.40 -12.82 1.95
CA LEU A 90 12.28 -13.99 1.96
C LEU A 90 13.76 -13.59 2.02
N ILE A 91 14.15 -12.58 1.23
CA ILE A 91 15.52 -12.07 1.24
C ILE A 91 15.82 -11.44 2.61
N LEU A 92 14.90 -10.65 3.17
CA LEU A 92 15.04 -10.10 4.52
C LEU A 92 15.23 -11.21 5.57
N PHE A 93 14.38 -12.24 5.55
CA PHE A 93 14.49 -13.36 6.47
C PHE A 93 15.85 -14.07 6.39
N ILE A 94 16.36 -14.30 5.17
CA ILE A 94 17.71 -14.89 4.99
C ILE A 94 18.80 -13.95 5.52
N ALA A 95 18.68 -12.64 5.25
CA ALA A 95 19.61 -11.65 5.78
C ALA A 95 19.61 -11.63 7.31
N ASP A 96 18.44 -11.69 7.95
CA ASP A 96 18.28 -11.74 9.40
C ASP A 96 18.86 -13.02 10.00
N LEU A 97 18.70 -14.17 9.34
CA LEU A 97 19.35 -15.41 9.77
C LEU A 97 20.89 -15.31 9.70
N ILE A 98 21.43 -14.71 8.65
CA ILE A 98 22.88 -14.52 8.49
C ILE A 98 23.40 -13.59 9.58
N VAL A 99 22.75 -12.43 9.76
CA VAL A 99 23.11 -11.45 10.80
C VAL A 99 23.02 -12.13 12.17
N GLY A 100 21.90 -12.78 12.49
CA GLY A 100 21.69 -13.48 13.74
C GLY A 100 22.73 -14.57 14.01
N ALA A 101 23.12 -15.36 13.00
CA ALA A 101 24.17 -16.37 13.12
C ALA A 101 25.54 -15.74 13.44
N ILE A 102 25.88 -14.62 12.80
CA ILE A 102 27.11 -13.87 13.07
C ILE A 102 27.10 -13.33 14.51
N VAL A 103 26.00 -12.70 14.93
CA VAL A 103 25.86 -12.21 16.32
C VAL A 103 26.00 -13.35 17.31
N GLY A 104 25.27 -14.45 17.09
CA GLY A 104 25.29 -15.62 17.96
C GLY A 104 26.68 -16.24 18.09
N ALA A 105 27.44 -16.33 16.99
CA ALA A 105 28.82 -16.80 17.00
C ALA A 105 29.74 -15.86 17.80
N ILE A 106 29.59 -14.54 17.65
CA ILE A 106 30.35 -13.54 18.42
C ILE A 106 30.03 -13.68 19.92
N VAL A 107 28.75 -13.73 20.30
CA VAL A 107 28.33 -13.95 21.70
C VAL A 107 28.98 -15.21 22.25
N LEU A 108 28.89 -16.32 21.52
CA LEU A 108 29.39 -17.62 21.95
C LEU A 108 30.90 -17.58 22.18
N ILE A 109 31.67 -17.04 21.24
CA ILE A 109 33.12 -16.90 21.36
C ILE A 109 33.48 -16.04 22.57
N THR A 110 32.80 -14.91 22.75
CA THR A 110 33.03 -14.00 23.88
C THR A 110 32.71 -14.66 25.22
N VAL A 111 31.59 -15.37 25.32
CA VAL A 111 31.21 -16.11 26.53
C VAL A 111 32.23 -17.21 26.83
N LEU A 112 32.61 -18.02 25.83
CA LEU A 112 33.62 -19.06 25.98
C LEU A 112 34.96 -18.47 26.45
N HIS A 113 35.42 -17.38 25.85
CA HIS A 113 36.65 -16.72 26.24
C HIS A 113 36.58 -16.20 27.68
N GLY A 114 35.47 -15.56 28.08
CA GLY A 114 35.27 -15.06 29.44
C GLY A 114 35.22 -16.17 30.49
N VAL A 115 34.53 -17.28 30.20
CA VAL A 115 34.48 -18.47 31.07
C VAL A 115 35.89 -19.07 31.25
N LEU A 116 36.66 -19.19 30.17
CA LEU A 116 37.99 -19.81 30.20
C LEU A 116 39.05 -18.94 30.88
N THR A 117 38.92 -17.61 30.83
CA THR A 117 39.97 -16.68 31.31
C THR A 117 39.69 -16.07 32.68
N ALA A 118 38.43 -15.75 32.99
CA ALA A 118 38.09 -14.91 34.15
C ALA A 118 37.32 -15.63 35.26
N GLY A 119 36.97 -16.91 35.09
CA GLY A 119 36.31 -17.74 36.11
C GLY A 119 34.95 -17.22 36.62
N SER A 120 34.39 -16.15 36.03
CA SER A 120 33.19 -15.48 36.48
C SER A 120 32.19 -15.36 35.32
N VAL A 121 31.08 -16.10 35.44
CA VAL A 121 30.03 -16.22 34.41
C VAL A 121 28.97 -15.11 34.56
N VAL A 122 29.03 -14.32 35.63
CA VAL A 122 27.89 -13.52 36.10
C VAL A 122 27.74 -12.18 35.37
N TYR A 123 28.82 -11.59 34.84
CA TYR A 123 28.78 -10.26 34.23
C TYR A 123 28.83 -10.24 32.70
N THR A 124 29.16 -11.37 32.07
CA THR A 124 29.33 -11.46 30.61
C THR A 124 28.00 -11.33 29.83
N PRO A 125 26.89 -11.99 30.18
CA PRO A 125 25.71 -11.98 29.32
C PRO A 125 24.97 -10.64 29.28
N LEU A 126 24.90 -9.93 30.41
CA LEU A 126 24.21 -8.63 30.50
C LEU A 126 24.98 -7.51 29.80
N PHE A 127 26.31 -7.45 29.98
CA PHE A 127 27.14 -6.43 29.35
C PHE A 127 27.26 -6.65 27.84
N PHE A 128 27.49 -7.91 27.41
CA PHE A 128 27.58 -8.24 25.99
C PHE A 128 26.22 -8.26 25.30
N GLY A 129 25.15 -8.69 25.97
CA GLY A 129 23.79 -8.64 25.42
C GLY A 129 23.36 -7.21 25.09
N GLY A 130 23.60 -6.26 26.00
CA GLY A 130 23.31 -4.84 25.76
C GLY A 130 24.18 -4.24 24.65
N ALA A 131 25.49 -4.51 24.65
CA ALA A 131 26.40 -4.00 23.62
C ALA A 131 26.06 -4.54 22.22
N LEU A 132 25.72 -5.82 22.11
CA LEU A 132 25.35 -6.44 20.85
C LEU A 132 23.98 -5.95 20.36
N ALA A 133 22.99 -5.84 21.25
CA ALA A 133 21.70 -5.23 20.90
C ALA A 133 21.89 -3.80 20.39
N PHE A 134 22.79 -3.02 20.99
CA PHE A 134 23.11 -1.66 20.57
C PHE A 134 23.77 -1.60 19.18
N VAL A 135 24.65 -2.55 18.84
CA VAL A 135 25.34 -2.57 17.55
C VAL A 135 24.46 -3.16 16.44
N PHE A 136 23.77 -4.26 16.71
CA PHE A 136 23.03 -5.01 15.70
C PHE A 136 21.58 -4.56 15.55
N GLY A 137 20.97 -4.02 16.60
CA GLY A 137 19.61 -3.47 16.55
C GLY A 137 19.42 -2.45 15.42
N PRO A 138 20.28 -1.41 15.31
CA PRO A 138 20.18 -0.45 14.21
C PRO A 138 20.28 -1.08 12.82
N VAL A 139 21.13 -2.10 12.64
CA VAL A 139 21.27 -2.82 11.36
C VAL A 139 20.00 -3.59 11.02
N PHE A 140 19.45 -4.31 11.99
CA PHE A 140 18.20 -5.06 11.85
C PHE A 140 17.02 -4.14 11.48
N TRP A 141 16.86 -3.03 12.19
CA TRP A 141 15.79 -2.07 11.90
C TRP A 141 15.96 -1.35 10.57
N LEU A 142 17.21 -1.07 10.18
CA LEU A 142 17.51 -0.50 8.87
C LEU A 142 17.15 -1.47 7.74
N LEU A 143 17.52 -2.75 7.87
CA LEU A 143 17.13 -3.78 6.91
C LEU A 143 15.60 -3.91 6.84
N THR A 144 14.94 -4.00 8.00
CA THR A 144 13.48 -4.12 8.08
C THR A 144 12.78 -2.97 7.37
N GLY A 145 13.16 -1.72 7.63
CA GLY A 145 12.57 -0.55 6.97
C GLY A 145 12.82 -0.52 5.46
N VAL A 146 14.04 -0.82 5.01
CA VAL A 146 14.36 -0.88 3.58
C VAL A 146 13.54 -1.95 2.85
N PHE A 147 13.45 -3.16 3.41
CA PHE A 147 12.70 -4.24 2.79
C PHE A 147 11.18 -4.03 2.88
N LEU A 148 10.68 -3.41 3.96
CA LEU A 148 9.29 -2.97 4.04
C LEU A 148 8.95 -2.00 2.91
N SER A 149 9.82 -1.03 2.64
CA SER A 149 9.65 -0.08 1.53
C SER A 149 9.61 -0.77 0.17
N ILE A 150 10.46 -1.77 -0.07
CA ILE A 150 10.42 -2.58 -1.30
C ILE A 150 9.07 -3.30 -1.41
N VAL A 151 8.60 -3.96 -0.34
CA VAL A 151 7.31 -4.66 -0.32
C VAL A 151 6.15 -3.69 -0.59
N VAL A 152 6.16 -2.50 0.01
CA VAL A 152 5.12 -1.49 -0.22
C VAL A 152 5.08 -1.04 -1.68
N VAL A 153 6.24 -0.82 -2.31
CA VAL A 153 6.32 -0.45 -3.74
C VAL A 153 5.82 -1.59 -4.63
N GLU A 154 6.25 -2.83 -4.40
CA GLU A 154 5.76 -3.98 -5.17
C GLU A 154 4.26 -4.21 -4.97
N ALA A 155 3.77 -4.13 -3.72
CA ALA A 155 2.37 -4.26 -3.38
C ALA A 155 1.52 -3.18 -4.06
N ARG A 156 2.02 -1.94 -4.14
CA ARG A 156 1.36 -0.83 -4.85
C ARG A 156 1.22 -1.13 -6.33
N ASN A 157 2.29 -1.63 -6.95
CA ASN A 157 2.29 -1.98 -8.38
C ASN A 157 1.39 -3.19 -8.66
N ALA A 158 1.41 -4.21 -7.80
CA ALA A 158 0.51 -5.37 -7.89
C ALA A 158 -0.97 -4.96 -7.72
N ALA A 159 -1.28 -4.10 -6.75
CA ALA A 159 -2.63 -3.60 -6.51
C ALA A 159 -3.13 -2.65 -7.60
N SER A 160 -2.22 -1.98 -8.34
CA SER A 160 -2.56 -1.15 -9.50
C SER A 160 -2.63 -1.93 -10.81
N ALA A 161 -2.45 -3.26 -10.78
CA ALA A 161 -2.36 -4.15 -11.95
C ALA A 161 -1.25 -3.77 -12.94
N GLN A 162 -0.21 -3.09 -12.45
CA GLN A 162 1.02 -2.84 -13.21
C GLN A 162 1.95 -4.04 -13.05
N GLY A 163 2.75 -4.33 -14.09
CA GLY A 163 3.86 -5.26 -13.93
C GLY A 163 4.79 -4.75 -12.83
N TYR A 164 5.24 -5.66 -11.96
CA TYR A 164 6.19 -5.33 -10.90
C TYR A 164 7.42 -6.22 -11.01
N SER A 165 8.56 -5.67 -10.59
CA SER A 165 9.82 -6.39 -10.50
C SER A 165 10.64 -5.83 -9.35
N LEU A 166 11.43 -6.70 -8.71
CA LEU A 166 12.29 -6.33 -7.59
C LEU A 166 13.29 -5.22 -7.98
N SER A 167 13.80 -5.24 -9.21
CA SER A 167 14.74 -4.24 -9.71
C SER A 167 14.09 -2.86 -9.85
N GLN A 168 12.85 -2.80 -10.31
CA GLN A 168 12.09 -1.55 -10.39
C GLN A 168 11.76 -1.02 -8.99
N ALA A 169 11.30 -1.89 -8.09
CA ALA A 169 11.00 -1.51 -6.71
C ALA A 169 12.26 -0.99 -6.00
N TRP A 170 13.39 -1.70 -6.15
CA TRP A 170 14.69 -1.25 -5.64
C TRP A 170 15.13 0.09 -6.23
N GLY A 171 14.92 0.32 -7.53
CA GLY A 171 15.22 1.59 -8.18
C GLY A 171 14.47 2.77 -7.56
N GLU A 172 13.18 2.57 -7.24
CA GLU A 172 12.36 3.58 -6.58
C GLU A 172 12.72 3.79 -5.10
N VAL A 173 12.96 2.71 -4.35
CA VAL A 173 13.43 2.80 -2.96
C VAL A 173 14.78 3.52 -2.90
N ARG A 174 15.70 3.23 -3.84
CA ARG A 174 17.01 3.87 -3.93
C ARG A 174 16.92 5.35 -4.29
N SER A 175 16.01 5.75 -5.19
CA SER A 175 15.82 7.17 -5.50
C SER A 175 15.28 7.97 -4.30
N ARG A 176 14.67 7.27 -3.34
CA ARG A 176 14.10 7.82 -2.11
C ARG A 176 14.83 7.39 -0.85
N LEU A 177 16.10 6.98 -0.97
CA LEU A 177 16.87 6.39 0.12
C LEU A 177 16.92 7.28 1.38
N SER A 178 16.96 8.61 1.20
CA SER A 178 16.93 9.55 2.33
C SER A 178 15.64 9.42 3.15
N ASP A 179 14.48 9.37 2.51
CA ASP A 179 13.19 9.22 3.22
C ASP A 179 13.08 7.82 3.84
N VAL A 180 13.52 6.78 3.14
CA VAL A 180 13.51 5.39 3.59
C VAL A 180 14.38 5.20 4.84
N ILE A 181 15.58 5.79 4.86
CA ILE A 181 16.46 5.76 6.04
C ILE A 181 15.78 6.46 7.23
N ILE A 182 15.12 7.60 7.01
CA ILE A 182 14.38 8.29 8.08
C ILE A 182 13.29 7.38 8.64
N MET A 183 12.49 6.74 7.78
CA MET A 183 11.44 5.80 8.21
C MET A 183 12.03 4.62 8.98
N ALA A 184 13.12 4.02 8.50
CA ALA A 184 13.77 2.88 9.15
C ALA A 184 14.39 3.24 10.51
N VAL A 185 14.97 4.44 10.63
CA VAL A 185 15.48 4.96 11.91
C VAL A 185 14.34 5.24 12.88
N VAL A 186 13.26 5.87 12.42
CA VAL A 186 12.06 6.10 13.24
C VAL A 186 11.47 4.77 13.72
N LEU A 187 11.36 3.79 12.82
CA LEU A 187 10.94 2.43 13.13
C LEU A 187 11.82 1.85 14.25
N GLY A 188 13.13 1.84 14.05
CA GLY A 188 14.06 1.21 15.00
C GLY A 188 14.15 1.90 16.36
N VAL A 189 14.21 3.23 16.39
CA VAL A 189 14.31 3.98 17.65
C VAL A 189 13.05 3.80 18.48
N VAL A 190 11.87 4.00 17.88
CA VAL A 190 10.61 3.87 18.62
C VAL A 190 10.38 2.43 19.04
N ASN A 191 10.65 1.44 18.18
CA ASN A 191 10.46 0.04 18.56
C ASN A 191 11.41 -0.37 19.69
N THR A 192 12.66 0.09 19.66
CA THR A 192 13.62 -0.11 20.76
C THR A 192 13.11 0.50 22.06
N LEU A 193 12.54 1.71 22.04
CA LEU A 193 11.99 2.36 23.22
C LEU A 193 10.74 1.65 23.75
N LEU A 194 9.85 1.17 22.87
CA LEU A 194 8.66 0.43 23.25
C LEU A 194 8.98 -0.94 23.84
N GLY A 195 10.01 -1.62 23.33
CA GLY A 195 10.48 -2.90 23.88
C GLY A 195 11.09 -2.82 25.28
N LEU A 196 11.40 -1.61 25.77
CA LEU A 196 11.78 -1.41 27.17
C LEU A 196 10.58 -1.54 28.14
N LEU A 197 9.34 -1.50 27.62
CA LEU A 197 8.14 -1.60 28.44
C LEU A 197 7.79 -3.07 28.71
N PRO A 198 7.84 -3.52 29.97
CA PRO A 198 7.53 -4.90 30.30
C PRO A 198 6.04 -5.19 30.05
N PHE A 199 5.73 -6.45 29.70
CA PHE A 199 4.38 -6.99 29.47
C PHE A 199 3.61 -6.44 28.25
N ILE A 200 3.68 -5.13 27.98
CA ILE A 200 2.91 -4.46 26.93
C ILE A 200 3.75 -4.02 25.73
N GLY A 201 5.10 -4.01 25.85
CA GLY A 201 6.02 -3.56 24.80
C GLY A 201 5.71 -4.21 23.45
N TRP A 202 5.67 -5.54 23.41
CA TRP A 202 5.36 -6.32 22.20
C TRP A 202 4.06 -5.87 21.50
N LEU A 203 3.00 -5.54 22.24
CA LEU A 203 1.75 -5.08 21.65
C LEU A 203 1.89 -3.67 21.08
N LEU A 204 2.58 -2.78 21.79
CA LEU A 204 2.83 -1.42 21.34
C LEU A 204 3.74 -1.40 20.10
N GLU A 205 4.73 -2.27 20.05
CA GLU A 205 5.60 -2.50 18.88
C GLU A 205 4.75 -2.91 17.66
N SER A 206 3.88 -3.91 17.80
CA SER A 206 2.99 -4.33 16.70
C SER A 206 2.02 -3.23 16.26
N LEU A 207 1.46 -2.45 17.19
CA LEU A 207 0.61 -1.30 16.87
C LEU A 207 1.39 -0.20 16.14
N PHE A 208 2.63 0.04 16.55
CA PHE A 208 3.51 0.99 15.89
C PHE A 208 3.94 0.51 14.51
N PHE A 209 4.19 -0.79 14.34
CA PHE A 209 4.45 -1.39 13.03
C PHE A 209 3.26 -1.20 12.07
N ALA A 210 2.03 -1.43 12.52
CA ALA A 210 0.82 -1.14 11.74
C ALA A 210 0.79 0.33 11.27
N TYR A 211 1.12 1.26 12.17
CA TYR A 211 1.23 2.68 11.85
C TYR A 211 2.33 2.98 10.82
N ILE A 212 3.50 2.35 10.93
CA ILE A 212 4.61 2.51 9.98
C ILE A 212 4.24 1.97 8.60
N VAL A 213 3.52 0.84 8.52
CA VAL A 213 3.00 0.32 7.24
C VAL A 213 2.09 1.34 6.55
N VAL A 214 1.20 2.01 7.30
CA VAL A 214 0.36 3.09 6.76
C VAL A 214 1.21 4.26 6.29
N ALA A 215 2.17 4.71 7.11
CA ALA A 215 3.05 5.82 6.77
C ALA A 215 3.88 5.55 5.51
N GLU A 216 4.51 4.38 5.38
CA GLU A 216 5.27 4.03 4.18
C GLU A 216 4.37 3.91 2.94
N THR A 217 3.17 3.36 3.10
CA THR A 217 2.21 3.27 2.00
C THR A 217 1.84 4.67 1.48
N LEU A 218 1.58 5.62 2.39
CA LEU A 218 1.31 7.01 2.02
C LEU A 218 2.54 7.67 1.39
N MET A 219 3.73 7.44 1.96
CA MET A 219 5.00 7.97 1.47
C MET A 219 5.18 7.64 -0.01
N PHE A 220 5.07 6.37 -0.39
CA PHE A 220 5.25 5.94 -1.78
C PHE A 220 4.03 6.22 -2.67
N THR A 221 2.81 6.14 -2.15
CA THR A 221 1.62 6.36 -2.99
C THR A 221 1.42 7.84 -3.32
N GLN A 222 1.73 8.75 -2.39
CA GLN A 222 1.53 10.19 -2.55
C GLN A 222 2.82 10.94 -2.91
N ASN A 223 3.94 10.23 -3.04
CA ASN A 223 5.26 10.83 -3.27
C ASN A 223 5.61 11.93 -2.24
N SER A 224 5.21 11.73 -0.97
CA SER A 224 5.44 12.69 0.12
C SER A 224 6.69 12.33 0.92
N SER A 225 7.40 13.30 1.48
CA SER A 225 8.55 13.05 2.37
C SER A 225 8.18 12.23 3.60
N ALA A 226 9.15 11.55 4.22
CA ALA A 226 8.91 10.70 5.39
C ALA A 226 8.20 11.44 6.56
N PRO A 227 8.60 12.67 6.97
CA PRO A 227 7.90 13.39 8.03
C PRO A 227 6.43 13.72 7.70
N THR A 228 6.17 14.05 6.42
CA THR A 228 4.81 14.32 5.94
C THR A 228 3.95 13.06 5.93
N ALA A 229 4.56 11.92 5.58
CA ALA A 229 3.86 10.64 5.56
C ALA A 229 3.51 10.17 6.98
N LEU A 230 4.43 10.32 7.94
CA LEU A 230 4.19 10.03 9.36
C LEU A 230 3.03 10.88 9.91
N SER A 231 3.04 12.19 9.70
CA SER A 231 1.96 13.04 10.21
C SER A 231 0.59 12.70 9.61
N ARG A 232 0.52 12.43 8.30
CA ARG A 232 -0.71 11.99 7.63
C ARG A 232 -1.18 10.60 8.05
N ALA A 233 -0.26 9.70 8.41
CA ALA A 233 -0.63 8.35 8.84
C ALA A 233 -1.56 8.38 10.07
N VAL A 234 -1.38 9.35 10.98
CA VAL A 234 -2.27 9.53 12.15
C VAL A 234 -3.72 9.81 11.71
N GLU A 235 -3.90 10.69 10.73
CA GLU A 235 -5.22 11.04 10.18
C GLU A 235 -5.87 9.83 9.50
N TRP A 236 -5.07 9.04 8.78
CA TRP A 236 -5.52 7.83 8.10
C TRP A 236 -5.90 6.71 9.06
N VAL A 237 -5.11 6.46 10.10
CA VAL A 237 -5.45 5.49 11.15
C VAL A 237 -6.72 5.91 11.88
N ARG A 238 -6.88 7.20 12.21
CA ARG A 238 -8.13 7.73 12.78
C ARG A 238 -9.31 7.56 11.83
N SER A 239 -9.09 7.79 10.53
CA SER A 239 -10.12 7.58 9.50
C SER A 239 -10.54 6.11 9.42
N MET A 240 -9.59 5.17 9.44
CA MET A 240 -9.90 3.74 9.49
C MET A 240 -10.69 3.40 10.77
N ALA A 241 -10.27 3.88 11.94
CA ALA A 241 -10.97 3.62 13.19
C ALA A 241 -12.45 4.08 13.15
N ASN A 242 -12.73 5.20 12.50
CA ASN A 242 -14.07 5.80 12.46
C ASN A 242 -14.95 5.29 11.33
N SER A 243 -14.38 4.98 10.17
CA SER A 243 -15.13 4.67 8.95
C SER A 243 -15.02 3.22 8.49
N ASP A 244 -13.97 2.51 8.91
CA ASP A 244 -13.74 1.10 8.58
C ASP A 244 -12.89 0.41 9.66
N ALA A 245 -13.49 0.25 10.84
CA ALA A 245 -12.83 -0.38 11.98
C ALA A 245 -12.40 -1.82 11.67
N LEU A 246 -13.09 -2.51 10.75
CA LEU A 246 -12.74 -3.87 10.35
C LEU A 246 -11.38 -3.90 9.65
N THR A 247 -11.14 -3.02 8.68
CA THR A 247 -9.83 -2.92 8.03
C THR A 247 -8.72 -2.59 9.03
N LEU A 248 -8.98 -1.70 10.00
CA LEU A 248 -8.02 -1.40 11.07
C LEU A 248 -7.71 -2.64 11.92
N VAL A 249 -8.73 -3.39 12.34
CA VAL A 249 -8.55 -4.62 13.13
C VAL A 249 -7.75 -5.65 12.34
N VAL A 250 -8.05 -5.85 11.06
CA VAL A 250 -7.31 -6.79 10.21
C VAL A 250 -5.85 -6.36 10.04
N LEU A 251 -5.59 -5.06 9.88
CA LEU A 251 -4.23 -4.52 9.84
C LEU A 251 -3.48 -4.77 11.16
N ILE A 252 -4.11 -4.49 12.31
CA ILE A 252 -3.52 -4.74 13.63
C ILE A 252 -3.21 -6.23 13.82
N VAL A 253 -4.14 -7.12 13.45
CA VAL A 253 -3.91 -8.56 13.52
C VAL A 253 -2.75 -8.98 12.62
N ALA A 254 -2.66 -8.46 11.40
CA ALA A 254 -1.53 -8.73 10.51
C ALA A 254 -0.21 -8.26 11.13
N SER A 255 -0.18 -7.09 11.76
CA SER A 255 1.00 -6.57 12.44
C SER A 255 1.40 -7.33 13.70
N ILE A 256 0.44 -7.83 14.48
CA ILE A 256 0.74 -8.73 15.62
C ILE A 256 1.32 -10.05 15.11
N LEU A 257 0.74 -10.60 14.04
CA LEU A 257 1.24 -11.83 13.45
C LEU A 257 2.62 -11.65 12.79
N SER A 258 3.03 -10.43 12.44
CA SER A 258 4.38 -10.15 11.92
C SER A 258 5.50 -10.18 12.97
N GLU A 259 5.16 -10.35 14.25
CA GLU A 259 6.17 -10.63 15.28
C GLU A 259 6.72 -12.07 15.14
N ILE A 260 6.03 -12.94 14.42
CA ILE A 260 6.46 -14.32 14.18
C ILE A 260 7.21 -14.38 12.84
N PRO A 261 8.54 -14.60 12.82
CA PRO A 261 9.34 -14.45 11.60
C PRO A 261 8.86 -15.26 10.40
N ILE A 262 8.34 -16.48 10.63
CA ILE A 262 7.83 -17.36 9.57
C ILE A 262 6.52 -16.83 8.97
N LEU A 263 5.72 -16.10 9.74
CA LEU A 263 4.47 -15.53 9.26
C LEU A 263 4.70 -14.25 8.44
N ASN A 264 5.87 -13.60 8.55
CA ASN A 264 6.22 -12.37 7.82
C ASN A 264 6.06 -12.50 6.32
N PHE A 265 6.32 -13.69 5.77
CA PHE A 265 6.12 -14.00 4.35
C PHE A 265 4.69 -13.69 3.87
N PHE A 266 3.71 -13.76 4.77
CA PHE A 266 2.31 -13.53 4.46
C PHE A 266 1.83 -12.20 5.04
N THR A 267 2.20 -11.88 6.28
CA THR A 267 1.62 -10.77 7.03
C THR A 267 2.11 -9.41 6.54
N ILE A 268 3.39 -9.25 6.22
CA ILE A 268 3.94 -7.95 5.77
C ILE A 268 3.36 -7.54 4.41
N PRO A 269 3.38 -8.40 3.36
CA PRO A 269 2.76 -8.05 2.08
C PRO A 269 1.26 -7.85 2.20
N TYR A 270 0.59 -8.65 3.04
CA TYR A 270 -0.84 -8.52 3.27
C TYR A 270 -1.20 -7.20 3.97
N ALA A 271 -0.45 -6.79 5.00
CA ALA A 271 -0.62 -5.52 5.69
C ALA A 271 -0.44 -4.31 4.74
N ALA A 272 0.57 -4.38 3.85
CA ALA A 272 0.75 -3.37 2.81
C ALA A 272 -0.43 -3.34 1.83
N LEU A 273 -0.87 -4.51 1.34
CA LEU A 273 -1.97 -4.62 0.38
C LEU A 273 -3.31 -4.16 0.94
N ILE A 274 -3.67 -4.55 2.16
CA ILE A 274 -4.95 -4.12 2.75
C ILE A 274 -4.98 -2.60 2.96
N THR A 275 -3.84 -2.03 3.37
CA THR A 275 -3.66 -0.58 3.48
C THR A 275 -3.83 0.08 2.10
N LEU A 276 -3.14 -0.41 1.07
CA LEU A 276 -3.25 0.12 -0.30
C LEU A 276 -4.66 0.05 -0.86
N VAL A 277 -5.36 -1.08 -0.69
CA VAL A 277 -6.75 -1.24 -1.11
C VAL A 277 -7.64 -0.21 -0.42
N TYR A 278 -7.46 -0.01 0.89
CA TYR A 278 -8.19 1.02 1.63
C TYR A 278 -7.90 2.43 1.09
N LEU A 279 -6.62 2.77 0.85
CA LEU A 279 -6.23 4.07 0.31
C LEU A 279 -6.85 4.32 -1.08
N PHE A 280 -6.81 3.33 -1.96
CA PHE A 280 -7.35 3.43 -3.32
C PHE A 280 -8.87 3.56 -3.34
N ASP A 281 -9.59 2.81 -2.49
CA ASP A 281 -11.05 2.92 -2.38
C ASP A 281 -11.48 4.32 -1.86
N ASN A 282 -10.62 4.97 -1.08
CA ASN A 282 -10.84 6.32 -0.53
C ASN A 282 -10.23 7.44 -1.41
N GLY A 283 -9.86 7.14 -2.66
CA GLY A 283 -9.50 8.15 -3.66
C GLY A 283 -8.08 8.70 -3.54
N VAL A 284 -7.20 8.08 -2.75
CA VAL A 284 -5.76 8.38 -2.84
C VAL A 284 -5.29 7.91 -4.21
N GLN A 285 -4.90 8.87 -5.03
CA GLN A 285 -4.55 8.65 -6.44
C GLN A 285 -3.47 7.58 -6.55
N ARG A 286 -3.61 6.70 -7.55
CA ARG A 286 -2.54 5.79 -7.98
C ARG A 286 -1.43 6.67 -8.51
N PHE A 287 -0.24 6.61 -7.92
CA PHE A 287 0.93 7.20 -8.57
C PHE A 287 1.08 6.53 -9.95
N THR A 288 0.85 7.26 -11.02
CA THR A 288 1.24 6.83 -12.37
C THR A 288 2.72 7.13 -12.46
N PRO A 289 3.62 6.12 -12.53
CA PRO A 289 5.02 6.38 -12.77
C PRO A 289 5.14 7.30 -13.98
N SER A 290 5.93 8.36 -13.90
CA SER A 290 6.20 9.20 -15.07
C SER A 290 6.78 8.28 -16.14
N THR A 291 5.98 7.94 -17.15
CA THR A 291 6.40 7.13 -18.28
C THR A 291 7.33 7.91 -19.21
N THR A 292 7.92 9.02 -18.76
CA THR A 292 8.94 9.74 -19.51
C THR A 292 10.03 8.71 -19.80
N PRO A 293 10.18 8.27 -21.06
CA PRO A 293 11.29 7.41 -21.43
C PRO A 293 12.54 8.16 -21.00
N ILE A 294 13.53 7.46 -20.45
CA ILE A 294 14.87 8.02 -20.32
C ILE A 294 15.27 8.33 -21.76
N THR A 295 15.07 9.57 -22.20
CA THR A 295 15.50 10.03 -23.51
C THR A 295 17.00 9.86 -23.49
N GLN A 296 17.48 8.87 -24.24
CA GLN A 296 18.89 8.73 -24.56
C GLN A 296 19.40 10.12 -24.95
N PRO A 297 20.53 10.58 -24.39
CA PRO A 297 21.10 11.86 -24.81
C PRO A 297 21.29 11.81 -26.32
N THR A 298 20.67 12.77 -27.01
CA THR A 298 20.77 12.91 -28.46
C THR A 298 22.25 12.98 -28.83
N PRO A 299 22.72 12.19 -29.82
CA PRO A 299 24.09 12.28 -30.27
C PRO A 299 24.39 13.71 -30.73
N PRO A 300 25.60 14.25 -30.45
CA PRO A 300 25.96 15.60 -30.84
C PRO A 300 25.85 15.76 -32.36
N PRO A 301 25.46 16.96 -32.84
CA PRO A 301 25.35 17.22 -34.27
C PRO A 301 26.71 17.02 -34.96
N PRO A 302 26.73 16.50 -36.20
CA PRO A 302 27.97 16.34 -36.95
C PRO A 302 28.63 17.71 -37.17
N PRO A 303 29.97 17.78 -37.15
CA PRO A 303 30.68 19.03 -37.39
C PRO A 303 30.35 19.56 -38.78
N THR A 304 29.90 20.82 -38.84
CA THR A 304 29.76 21.56 -40.10
C THR A 304 31.14 21.75 -40.71
N MET A 305 31.34 21.23 -41.92
CA MET A 305 32.45 21.60 -42.81
C MET A 305 32.16 22.92 -43.49
#